data_AF-A0A085LLI4-F1
#
_entry.id   AF-A0A085LLI4-F1
#
_cell.length_a   1.000
_cell.length_b   1.000
_cell.length_c   1.000
_cell.angle_alpha   90.00
_cell.angle_beta   90.00
_cell.angle_gamma   90.00
#
_symmetry.space_group_name_H-M   'P 1'
#
loop_
_entity.id
_entity.type
_entity.pdbx_description
1 polymer ?
#
loop_
_entity_poly.entity_id
_entity_poly.type
_entity_poly.pdbx_seq_one_letter_code
_entity_poly.pdbx_strand_id
1 'polypeptide(L)'
;MNTFSSIANIRSWIEELIEASGDDLNEAIARAEDSQELERVREQSMDLINEIAIEYKNGLLYTSQDRQSLLRAIEYIVRVSEPKEMILSLMEVLSTLKFNKQETATCLPAFQYFVFLLRLVFDCIRRGVPNEKKWFADVLVCHLSGLTNFMNLALDVYGLEGLLSVFEAMDQLNIMLQMFVAFNRCAIAIDSEKWFTWTMRIFEILFPLFLTSMKDQSSLIFSDASPRFDNEFKTFMAQIMENAGLNVLTLAHWHRRCKATLPKKASRLTVEAMVCTPQVYSFGFFLAAYALEFDLPLWVYKIEYVFCDLLPCLLELIKVTLPTQHRFVVLHLFTWFFNRIPKATFSKRHLDQLVFQKFVYRWLAFELVNVTEKKDACDRVIAFLNLFEPDACLIVFHLMFSSKVEKFALCSCIEEPTVLRSVFIMVALYGLQQNGDIIPTCGGPVATQLLRLFTVLPECLLESIISGTHFAQLSGTLLFMQKILLMYVKHERFCQEVLSNFRAAEERFLEPLGEALAKCNENRSTEKDLNNGRSLSESGKTFAEPSFPFLLNILFVMLMDQWREVRDR
;
A
#
# COMPACT_ATOMS: atom_id res chain seq x y z
N MET A 1 31.47 -47.30 12.19
CA MET A 1 30.34 -47.92 12.91
C MET A 1 30.35 -47.67 14.43
N ASN A 2 31.30 -46.92 15.02
CA ASN A 2 31.33 -46.62 16.47
C ASN A 2 30.85 -45.21 16.88
N THR A 3 30.59 -44.30 15.93
CA THR A 3 30.18 -42.91 16.23
C THR A 3 28.72 -42.81 16.70
N PHE A 4 27.80 -43.59 16.10
CA PHE A 4 26.37 -43.57 16.48
C PHE A 4 26.09 -44.05 17.92
N SER A 5 26.86 -45.00 18.46
CA SER A 5 26.66 -45.40 19.88
C SER A 5 27.24 -44.38 20.86
N SER A 6 28.17 -43.53 20.43
CA SER A 6 28.73 -42.44 21.25
C SER A 6 27.73 -41.29 21.37
N ILE A 7 27.10 -40.90 20.27
CA ILE A 7 26.18 -39.76 20.22
C ILE A 7 24.92 -40.01 21.05
N ALA A 8 24.28 -41.18 20.91
CA ALA A 8 23.11 -41.53 21.71
C ALA A 8 23.41 -41.54 23.23
N ASN A 9 24.58 -42.03 23.62
CA ASN A 9 25.01 -42.03 25.03
C ASN A 9 25.26 -40.61 25.56
N ILE A 10 25.91 -39.75 24.76
CA ILE A 10 26.14 -38.35 25.13
C ILE A 10 24.82 -37.59 25.23
N ARG A 11 23.87 -37.86 24.33
CA ARG A 11 22.54 -37.26 24.38
C ARG A 11 21.78 -37.66 25.65
N SER A 12 21.71 -38.96 25.96
CA SER A 12 21.07 -39.45 27.21
C SER A 12 21.68 -38.76 28.44
N TRP A 13 23.01 -38.64 28.45
CA TRP A 13 23.72 -37.94 29.53
C TRP A 13 23.33 -36.46 29.63
N ILE A 14 23.18 -35.73 28.51
CA ILE A 14 22.71 -34.34 28.52
C ILE A 14 21.28 -34.26 29.08
N GLU A 15 20.37 -35.12 28.64
CA GLU A 15 18.98 -35.14 29.08
C GLU A 15 18.88 -35.41 30.59
N GLU A 16 19.59 -36.43 31.09
CA GLU A 16 19.67 -36.76 32.52
C GLU A 16 20.27 -35.63 33.36
N LEU A 17 21.30 -34.94 32.84
CA LEU A 17 21.94 -33.82 33.51
C LEU A 17 20.99 -32.62 33.65
N ILE A 18 20.22 -32.31 32.60
CA ILE A 18 19.24 -31.22 32.60
C ILE A 18 18.11 -31.55 33.58
N GLU A 19 17.58 -32.78 33.55
CA GLU A 19 16.52 -33.23 34.45
C GLU A 19 16.99 -33.19 35.92
N ALA A 20 18.20 -33.68 36.21
CA ALA A 20 18.78 -33.62 37.54
C ALA A 20 18.98 -32.18 38.05
N SER A 21 19.09 -31.21 37.14
CA SER A 21 19.25 -29.78 37.42
C SER A 21 17.93 -29.02 37.50
N GLY A 22 16.81 -29.73 37.62
CA GLY A 22 15.49 -29.10 37.71
C GLY A 22 15.12 -28.31 36.44
N ASP A 23 15.64 -28.75 35.29
CA ASP A 23 15.51 -28.10 33.98
C ASP A 23 16.24 -26.74 33.82
N ASP A 24 17.08 -26.31 34.76
CA ASP A 24 17.91 -25.11 34.60
C ASP A 24 19.20 -25.42 33.81
N LEU A 25 19.29 -24.88 32.60
CA LEU A 25 20.46 -25.05 31.72
C LEU A 25 21.74 -24.45 32.31
N ASN A 26 21.68 -23.34 33.04
CA ASN A 26 22.89 -22.75 33.63
C ASN A 26 23.40 -23.61 34.78
N GLU A 27 22.50 -24.16 35.57
CA GLU A 27 22.85 -25.09 36.64
C GLU A 27 23.42 -26.41 36.08
N ALA A 28 22.81 -26.94 35.01
CA ALA A 28 23.34 -28.10 34.29
C ALA A 28 24.76 -27.87 33.77
N ILE A 29 25.03 -26.72 33.15
CA ILE A 29 26.37 -26.37 32.66
C ILE A 29 27.38 -26.27 33.81
N ALA A 30 27.02 -25.59 34.90
CA ALA A 30 27.90 -25.46 36.07
C ALA A 30 28.23 -26.82 36.72
N ARG A 31 27.25 -27.74 36.77
CA ARG A 31 27.45 -29.10 37.28
C ARG A 31 28.34 -29.96 36.39
N ALA A 32 28.42 -29.64 35.10
CA ALA A 32 29.24 -30.36 34.12
C ALA A 32 30.63 -29.76 33.90
N GLU A 33 30.98 -28.64 34.54
CA GLU A 33 32.16 -27.83 34.21
C GLU A 33 33.49 -28.61 34.21
N ASP A 34 33.60 -29.65 35.06
CA ASP A 34 34.77 -30.53 35.19
C ASP A 34 34.57 -31.95 34.60
N SER A 35 33.49 -32.21 33.86
CA SER A 35 33.20 -33.57 33.35
C SER A 35 33.95 -33.88 32.05
N GLN A 36 34.36 -35.14 31.87
CA GLN A 36 34.94 -35.60 30.60
C GLN A 36 33.88 -35.61 29.48
N GLU A 37 32.63 -35.79 29.86
CA GLU A 37 31.47 -35.77 28.98
C GLU A 37 31.25 -34.39 28.36
N LEU A 38 31.47 -33.29 29.11
CA LEU A 38 31.37 -31.94 28.58
C LEU A 38 32.38 -31.67 27.46
N GLU A 39 33.61 -32.16 27.62
CA GLU A 39 34.64 -32.00 26.58
C GLU A 39 34.29 -32.81 25.33
N ARG A 40 33.72 -34.02 25.49
CA ARG A 40 33.17 -34.78 24.36
C ARG A 40 32.01 -34.07 23.67
N VAL A 41 31.14 -33.39 24.43
CA VAL A 41 30.07 -32.56 23.86
C VAL A 41 30.66 -31.45 22.99
N ARG A 42 31.71 -30.76 23.45
CA ARG A 42 32.38 -29.71 22.67
C ARG A 42 33.00 -30.26 21.39
N GLU A 43 33.74 -31.36 21.49
CA GLU A 43 34.41 -32.01 20.35
C GLU A 43 33.43 -32.55 19.30
N GLN A 44 32.26 -33.04 19.72
CA GLN A 44 31.26 -33.68 18.85
C GLN A 44 30.02 -32.80 18.59
N SER A 45 30.09 -31.52 18.96
CA SER A 45 28.95 -30.59 19.00
C SER A 45 28.18 -30.49 17.68
N MET A 46 28.89 -30.43 16.55
CA MET A 46 28.26 -30.35 15.22
C MET A 46 27.49 -31.63 14.85
N ASP A 47 28.09 -32.80 15.10
CA ASP A 47 27.46 -34.10 14.82
C ASP A 47 26.24 -34.32 15.71
N LEU A 48 26.35 -33.96 16.99
CA LEU A 48 25.26 -33.99 17.97
C LEU A 48 24.06 -33.14 17.52
N ILE A 49 24.29 -31.90 17.08
CA ILE A 49 23.22 -31.01 16.59
C ILE A 49 22.55 -31.60 15.36
N ASN A 50 23.32 -32.11 14.40
CA ASN A 50 22.76 -32.67 13.17
C ASN A 50 21.92 -33.93 13.44
N GLU A 51 22.37 -34.83 14.32
CA GLU A 51 21.61 -36.04 14.68
C GLU A 51 20.32 -35.69 15.40
N ILE A 52 20.38 -34.82 16.42
CA ILE A 52 19.20 -34.37 17.17
C ILE A 52 18.21 -33.64 16.24
N ALA A 53 18.71 -32.85 15.29
CA ALA A 53 17.86 -32.15 14.33
C ALA A 53 17.14 -33.09 13.34
N ILE A 54 17.83 -34.14 12.87
CA ILE A 54 17.23 -35.19 12.04
C ILE A 54 16.11 -35.90 12.81
N GLU A 55 16.38 -36.20 14.08
CA GLU A 55 15.41 -36.86 14.96
C GLU A 55 14.19 -35.99 15.25
N TYR A 56 14.40 -34.70 15.57
CA TYR A 56 13.31 -33.74 15.73
C TYR A 56 12.40 -33.69 14.50
N LYS A 57 13.01 -33.71 13.29
CA LYS A 57 12.28 -33.68 12.02
C LYS A 57 11.52 -34.98 11.71
N ASN A 58 12.08 -36.13 12.07
CA ASN A 58 11.49 -37.45 11.81
C ASN A 58 10.49 -37.90 12.89
N GLY A 59 10.47 -37.23 14.05
CA GLY A 59 9.64 -37.49 15.22
C GLY A 59 8.15 -37.17 15.06
N LEU A 60 7.50 -37.72 14.02
CA LEU A 60 6.06 -37.58 13.75
C LEU A 60 5.16 -38.09 14.89
N LEU A 61 5.68 -38.95 15.77
CA LEU A 61 4.96 -39.56 16.91
C LEU A 61 5.41 -39.04 18.29
N TYR A 62 6.32 -38.07 18.34
CA TYR A 62 6.80 -37.55 19.62
C TYR A 62 5.74 -36.76 20.36
N THR A 63 5.71 -36.95 21.68
CA THR A 63 4.91 -36.09 22.57
C THR A 63 5.50 -34.68 22.59
N SER A 64 4.73 -33.71 23.07
CA SER A 64 5.23 -32.34 23.28
C SER A 64 6.46 -32.31 24.20
N GLN A 65 6.52 -33.21 25.18
CA GLN A 65 7.61 -33.30 26.14
C GLN A 65 8.89 -33.85 25.52
N ASP A 66 8.79 -34.88 24.67
CA ASP A 66 9.94 -35.42 23.93
C ASP A 66 10.57 -34.34 23.04
N ARG A 67 9.74 -33.58 22.32
CA ARG A 67 10.22 -32.45 21.50
C ARG A 67 10.91 -31.38 22.33
N GLN A 68 10.35 -31.04 23.48
CA GLN A 68 10.95 -30.03 24.36
C GLN A 68 12.31 -30.49 24.93
N SER A 69 12.45 -31.78 25.23
CA SER A 69 13.72 -32.38 25.66
C SER A 69 14.80 -32.21 24.59
N LEU A 70 14.47 -32.54 23.32
CA LEU A 70 15.38 -32.36 22.19
C LEU A 70 15.81 -30.89 22.02
N LEU A 71 14.88 -29.94 22.12
CA LEU A 71 15.19 -28.50 22.02
C LEU A 71 16.12 -28.06 23.15
N ARG A 72 15.89 -28.51 24.39
CA ARG A 72 16.77 -28.21 25.53
C ARG A 72 18.17 -28.78 25.33
N ALA A 73 18.29 -29.99 24.80
CA ALA A 73 19.59 -30.59 24.48
C ALA A 73 20.34 -29.77 23.41
N ILE A 74 19.67 -29.32 22.35
CA ILE A 74 20.27 -28.42 21.35
C ILE A 74 20.76 -27.13 22.03
N GLU A 75 19.93 -26.49 22.87
CA GLU A 75 20.29 -25.24 23.55
C GLU A 75 21.50 -25.42 24.48
N TYR A 76 21.56 -26.54 25.21
CA TYR A 76 22.70 -26.90 26.04
C TYR A 76 23.99 -26.99 25.22
N ILE A 77 23.98 -27.78 24.13
CA ILE A 77 25.14 -27.99 23.25
C ILE A 77 25.64 -26.65 22.71
N VAL A 78 24.74 -25.80 22.22
CA VAL A 78 25.07 -24.48 21.68
C VAL A 78 25.66 -23.54 22.74
N ARG A 79 25.24 -23.64 24.00
CA ARG A 79 25.78 -22.78 25.07
C ARG A 79 27.23 -23.13 25.42
N VAL A 80 27.58 -24.41 25.41
CA VAL A 80 28.90 -24.89 25.85
C VAL A 80 29.95 -25.01 24.74
N SER A 81 29.54 -24.85 23.48
CA SER A 81 30.38 -25.05 22.29
C SER A 81 30.87 -23.73 21.66
N GLU A 82 31.86 -23.82 20.77
CA GLU A 82 32.44 -22.65 20.10
C GLU A 82 31.42 -21.95 19.18
N PRO A 83 31.13 -20.65 19.39
CA PRO A 83 30.03 -19.98 18.70
C PRO A 83 30.14 -19.98 17.16
N LYS A 84 31.36 -19.90 16.61
CA LYS A 84 31.57 -19.89 15.14
C LYS A 84 31.14 -21.20 14.48
N GLU A 85 31.49 -22.32 15.09
CA GLU A 85 31.13 -23.65 14.60
C GLU A 85 29.62 -23.87 14.74
N MET A 86 29.04 -23.43 15.87
CA MET A 86 27.60 -23.53 16.10
C MET A 86 26.78 -22.72 15.10
N ILE A 87 27.24 -21.54 14.67
CA ILE A 87 26.56 -20.78 13.61
C ILE A 87 26.47 -21.62 12.33
N LEU A 88 27.56 -22.28 11.92
CA LEU A 88 27.57 -23.11 10.72
C LEU A 88 26.60 -24.29 10.83
N SER A 89 26.67 -25.05 11.92
CA SER A 89 25.81 -26.21 12.13
C SER A 89 24.33 -25.84 12.20
N LEU A 90 24.00 -24.78 12.96
CA LEU A 90 22.61 -24.34 13.07
C LEU A 90 22.06 -23.82 11.73
N MET A 91 22.88 -23.11 10.95
CA MET A 91 22.51 -22.66 9.61
C MET A 91 22.33 -23.81 8.62
N GLU A 92 23.15 -24.85 8.72
CA GLU A 92 22.98 -26.09 7.96
C GLU A 92 21.64 -26.75 8.31
N VAL A 93 21.35 -26.93 9.60
CA VAL A 93 20.06 -27.48 10.05
C VAL A 93 18.88 -26.65 9.55
N LEU A 94 18.95 -25.31 9.67
CA LEU A 94 17.93 -24.40 9.16
C LEU A 94 17.67 -24.60 7.66
N SER A 95 18.72 -24.81 6.86
CA SER A 95 18.59 -25.06 5.43
C SER A 95 17.83 -26.35 5.08
N THR A 96 17.76 -27.31 6.01
CA THR A 96 17.02 -28.56 5.83
C THR A 96 15.52 -28.45 6.11
N LEU A 97 15.06 -27.32 6.68
CA LEU A 97 13.65 -27.03 6.94
C LEU A 97 12.97 -26.63 5.63
N LYS A 98 12.49 -27.64 4.88
CA LYS A 98 11.70 -27.43 3.66
C LYS A 98 10.26 -27.07 4.03
N PHE A 99 9.89 -25.80 3.87
CA PHE A 99 8.52 -25.30 4.05
C PHE A 99 7.62 -25.54 2.82
N ASN A 100 8.18 -25.83 1.64
CA ASN A 100 7.41 -25.86 0.39
C ASN A 100 6.47 -27.08 0.23
N LYS A 101 6.48 -28.03 1.18
CA LYS A 101 5.69 -29.27 1.16
C LYS A 101 5.43 -29.80 2.57
N GLN A 102 4.74 -29.03 3.41
CA GLN A 102 4.37 -29.50 4.76
C GLN A 102 2.87 -29.73 4.88
N GLU A 103 2.50 -30.78 5.60
CA GLU A 103 1.12 -31.04 6.00
C GLU A 103 0.70 -30.00 7.06
N THR A 104 -0.58 -29.63 7.08
CA THR A 104 -1.15 -28.64 8.01
C THR A 104 -0.76 -28.88 9.48
N ALA A 105 -0.73 -30.14 9.92
CA ALA A 105 -0.37 -30.52 11.29
C ALA A 105 1.10 -30.26 11.66
N THR A 106 1.98 -30.07 10.67
CA THR A 106 3.43 -29.89 10.86
C THR A 106 3.89 -28.45 10.69
N CYS A 107 3.04 -27.58 10.13
CA CYS A 107 3.37 -26.20 9.80
C CYS A 107 3.81 -25.39 11.03
N LEU A 108 3.02 -25.42 12.11
CA LEU A 108 3.31 -24.67 13.35
C LEU A 108 4.52 -25.22 14.13
N PRO A 109 4.67 -26.55 14.36
CA PRO A 109 5.89 -27.10 14.97
C PRO A 109 7.17 -26.81 14.17
N ALA A 110 7.10 -26.79 12.84
CA ALA A 110 8.24 -26.43 12.01
C ALA A 110 8.60 -24.94 12.14
N PHE A 111 7.59 -24.07 12.29
CA PHE A 111 7.81 -22.65 12.55
C PHE A 111 8.42 -22.39 13.93
N GLN A 112 7.89 -23.03 14.98
CA GLN A 112 8.47 -22.98 16.33
C GLN A 112 9.94 -23.40 16.33
N TYR A 113 10.27 -24.48 15.61
CA TYR A 113 11.64 -24.96 15.50
C TYR A 113 12.54 -23.99 14.72
N PHE A 114 12.05 -23.40 13.64
CA PHE A 114 12.77 -22.37 12.89
C PHE A 114 13.09 -21.15 13.74
N VAL A 115 12.09 -20.63 14.48
CA VAL A 115 12.26 -19.48 15.39
C VAL A 115 13.26 -19.82 16.50
N PHE A 116 13.18 -21.02 17.06
CA PHE A 116 14.11 -21.51 18.07
C PHE A 116 15.57 -21.56 17.56
N LEU A 117 15.81 -22.19 16.41
CA LEU A 117 17.16 -22.28 15.83
C LEU A 117 17.71 -20.90 15.48
N LEU A 118 16.87 -20.04 14.91
CA LEU A 118 17.27 -18.67 14.57
C LEU A 118 17.68 -17.87 15.81
N ARG A 119 16.98 -18.04 16.94
CA ARG A 119 17.36 -17.44 18.25
C ARG A 119 18.77 -17.84 18.64
N LEU A 120 19.08 -19.14 18.57
CA LEU A 120 20.39 -19.67 18.93
C LEU A 120 21.49 -19.13 18.01
N VAL A 121 21.23 -19.00 16.71
CA VAL A 121 22.16 -18.40 15.76
C VAL A 121 22.47 -16.95 16.13
N PHE A 122 21.45 -16.14 16.46
CA PHE A 122 21.66 -14.75 16.91
C PHE A 122 22.48 -14.67 18.20
N ASP A 123 22.23 -15.57 19.15
CA ASP A 123 23.00 -15.61 20.40
C ASP A 123 24.46 -16.02 20.18
N CYS A 124 24.74 -16.93 19.24
CA CYS A 124 26.11 -17.26 18.83
C CYS A 124 26.82 -16.08 18.16
N ILE A 125 26.12 -15.33 17.30
CA ILE A 125 26.70 -14.13 16.68
C ILE A 125 27.09 -13.11 17.75
N ARG A 126 26.21 -12.85 18.71
CA ARG A 126 26.47 -11.89 19.80
C ARG A 126 27.70 -12.27 20.63
N ARG A 127 27.88 -13.57 20.90
CA ARG A 127 28.98 -14.09 21.73
C ARG A 127 30.32 -14.18 21.01
N GLY A 128 30.34 -14.64 19.75
CA GLY A 128 31.60 -14.99 19.06
C GLY A 128 32.03 -14.09 17.91
N VAL A 129 31.08 -13.46 17.20
CA VAL A 129 31.36 -12.70 15.97
C VAL A 129 30.52 -11.42 15.82
N PRO A 130 30.40 -10.57 16.86
CA PRO A 130 29.46 -9.46 16.86
C PRO A 130 29.74 -8.39 15.78
N ASN A 131 30.92 -8.39 15.17
CA ASN A 131 31.34 -7.41 14.17
C ASN A 131 31.59 -8.00 12.76
N GLU A 132 31.36 -9.30 12.54
CA GLU A 132 31.69 -9.94 11.26
C GLU A 132 30.53 -9.81 10.24
N LYS A 133 30.74 -8.97 9.21
CA LYS A 133 29.77 -8.65 8.14
C LYS A 133 29.22 -9.87 7.39
N LYS A 134 30.03 -10.91 7.21
CA LYS A 134 29.65 -12.10 6.42
C LYS A 134 28.57 -12.90 7.12
N TRP A 135 28.81 -13.32 8.36
CA TRP A 135 27.84 -14.09 9.16
C TRP A 135 26.51 -13.36 9.33
N PHE A 136 26.59 -12.04 9.54
CA PHE A 136 25.41 -11.19 9.59
C PHE A 136 24.55 -11.32 8.33
N ALA A 137 25.18 -11.28 7.15
CA ALA A 137 24.45 -11.37 5.90
C ALA A 137 23.85 -12.76 5.65
N ASP A 138 24.61 -13.82 5.90
CA ASP A 138 24.17 -15.19 5.66
C ASP A 138 22.95 -15.53 6.55
N VAL A 139 22.97 -15.13 7.83
CA VAL A 139 21.86 -15.36 8.76
C VAL A 139 20.60 -14.59 8.37
N LEU A 140 20.74 -13.36 7.89
CA LEU A 140 19.59 -12.54 7.52
C LEU A 140 18.95 -12.97 6.20
N VAL A 141 19.74 -13.48 5.25
CA VAL A 141 19.21 -14.15 4.05
C VAL A 141 18.41 -15.39 4.46
N CYS A 142 18.94 -16.20 5.38
CA CYS A 142 18.23 -17.39 5.88
C CYS A 142 16.94 -17.02 6.62
N HIS A 143 16.98 -16.00 7.49
CA HIS A 143 15.80 -15.45 8.15
C HIS A 143 14.73 -15.06 7.12
N LEU A 144 15.07 -14.19 6.17
CA LEU A 144 14.12 -13.70 5.16
C LEU A 144 13.56 -14.82 4.29
N SER A 145 14.40 -15.78 3.90
CA SER A 145 13.95 -16.94 3.11
C SER A 145 13.00 -17.82 3.92
N GLY A 146 13.34 -18.13 5.17
CA GLY A 146 12.50 -18.95 6.04
C GLY A 146 11.17 -18.28 6.34
N LEU A 147 11.19 -16.99 6.69
CA LEU A 147 9.99 -16.20 6.93
C LEU A 147 9.09 -16.11 5.68
N THR A 148 9.67 -15.83 4.51
CA THR A 148 8.91 -15.78 3.25
C THR A 148 8.23 -17.12 2.97
N ASN A 149 8.98 -18.22 3.09
CA ASN A 149 8.45 -19.54 2.81
C ASN A 149 7.38 -19.97 3.82
N PHE A 150 7.59 -19.69 5.11
CA PHE A 150 6.61 -19.92 6.16
C PHE A 150 5.33 -19.13 5.90
N MET A 151 5.44 -17.82 5.65
CA MET A 151 4.28 -16.97 5.40
C MET A 151 3.47 -17.45 4.21
N ASN A 152 4.11 -17.81 3.09
CA ASN A 152 3.39 -18.37 1.95
C ASN A 152 2.64 -19.66 2.32
N LEU A 153 3.33 -20.60 2.98
CA LEU A 153 2.72 -21.87 3.41
C LEU A 153 1.56 -21.64 4.40
N ALA A 154 1.76 -20.80 5.41
CA ALA A 154 0.77 -20.54 6.45
C ALA A 154 -0.47 -19.84 5.87
N LEU A 155 -0.28 -18.94 4.91
CA LEU A 155 -1.38 -18.30 4.20
C LEU A 155 -2.14 -19.28 3.30
N ASP A 156 -1.44 -20.20 2.62
CA ASP A 156 -2.08 -21.24 1.81
C ASP A 156 -2.92 -22.20 2.67
N VAL A 157 -2.47 -22.49 3.90
CA VAL A 157 -3.10 -23.46 4.81
C VAL A 157 -4.22 -22.85 5.63
N TYR A 158 -3.99 -21.68 6.24
CA TYR A 158 -4.89 -21.07 7.21
C TYR A 158 -5.65 -19.84 6.66
N GLY A 159 -5.16 -19.23 5.58
CA GLY A 159 -5.58 -17.88 5.18
C GLY A 159 -5.13 -16.79 6.17
N LEU A 160 -5.33 -15.52 5.82
CA LEU A 160 -4.94 -14.38 6.68
C LEU A 160 -5.71 -14.37 8.00
N GLU A 161 -7.04 -14.46 7.93
CA GLU A 161 -7.93 -14.42 9.11
C GLU A 161 -7.73 -15.66 9.99
N GLY A 162 -7.57 -16.84 9.39
CA GLY A 162 -7.30 -18.07 10.13
C GLY A 162 -5.94 -18.02 10.82
N LEU A 163 -4.89 -17.51 10.18
CA LEU A 163 -3.57 -17.38 10.81
C LEU A 163 -3.61 -16.44 12.03
N LEU A 164 -4.27 -15.28 11.93
CA LEU A 164 -4.44 -14.34 13.05
C LEU A 164 -5.18 -14.95 14.24
N SER A 165 -5.99 -15.99 14.02
CA SER A 165 -6.70 -16.70 15.09
C SER A 165 -5.86 -17.75 15.82
N VAL A 166 -4.69 -18.13 15.28
CA VAL A 166 -3.79 -19.12 15.88
C VAL A 166 -2.83 -18.43 16.85
N PHE A 167 -3.18 -18.44 18.14
CA PHE A 167 -2.40 -17.81 19.21
C PHE A 167 -0.92 -18.19 19.20
N GLU A 168 -0.61 -19.48 19.11
CA GLU A 168 0.77 -19.98 19.09
C GLU A 168 1.58 -19.50 17.88
N ALA A 169 0.94 -19.33 16.71
CA ALA A 169 1.63 -18.82 15.52
C ALA A 169 1.96 -17.33 15.68
N MET A 170 1.04 -16.55 16.29
CA MET A 170 1.25 -15.14 16.58
C MET A 170 2.36 -14.93 17.60
N ASP A 171 2.41 -15.73 18.67
CA ASP A 171 3.49 -15.68 19.66
C ASP A 171 4.87 -15.92 19.01
N GLN A 172 4.98 -16.89 18.10
CA GLN A 172 6.23 -17.17 17.41
C GLN A 172 6.63 -16.05 16.43
N LEU A 173 5.68 -15.44 15.71
CA LEU A 173 5.94 -14.25 14.90
C LEU A 173 6.40 -13.07 15.77
N ASN A 174 5.78 -12.87 16.93
CA ASN A 174 6.15 -11.83 17.88
C ASN A 174 7.57 -12.03 18.42
N ILE A 175 7.92 -13.26 18.81
CA ILE A 175 9.29 -13.61 19.23
C ILE A 175 10.29 -13.29 18.10
N MET A 176 9.97 -13.66 16.86
CA MET A 176 10.82 -13.38 15.70
C MET A 176 11.00 -11.87 15.45
N LEU A 177 9.94 -11.06 15.57
CA LEU A 177 10.02 -9.60 15.50
C LEU A 177 10.90 -9.02 16.61
N GLN A 178 10.73 -9.48 17.85
CA GLN A 178 11.53 -9.05 18.99
C GLN A 178 13.01 -9.43 18.83
N MET A 179 13.31 -10.62 18.33
CA MET A 179 14.68 -11.04 18.03
C MET A 179 15.34 -10.13 16.99
N PHE A 180 14.61 -9.80 15.91
CA PHE A 180 15.11 -8.87 14.89
C PHE A 180 15.37 -7.49 15.49
N VAL A 181 14.44 -6.94 16.27
CA VAL A 181 14.60 -5.65 16.94
C VAL A 181 15.82 -5.64 17.85
N ALA A 182 15.96 -6.66 18.71
CA ALA A 182 17.07 -6.76 19.65
C ALA A 182 18.43 -6.85 18.94
N PHE A 183 18.44 -7.15 17.64
CA PHE A 183 19.64 -7.21 16.81
C PHE A 183 19.89 -5.92 16.00
N ASN A 184 18.90 -5.02 15.88
CA ASN A 184 18.98 -3.80 15.08
C ASN A 184 20.21 -2.93 15.41
N ARG A 185 20.51 -2.73 16.71
CA ARG A 185 21.64 -1.88 17.12
C ARG A 185 22.98 -2.39 16.60
N CYS A 186 23.22 -3.70 16.67
CA CYS A 186 24.43 -4.31 16.13
C CYS A 186 24.43 -4.27 14.61
N ALA A 187 23.30 -4.59 13.99
CA ALA A 187 23.12 -4.59 12.53
C ALA A 187 23.44 -3.24 11.87
N ILE A 188 22.91 -2.16 12.45
CA ILE A 188 23.09 -0.78 11.95
C ILE A 188 24.56 -0.37 12.00
N ALA A 189 25.28 -0.72 13.07
CA ALA A 189 26.70 -0.40 13.22
C ALA A 189 27.59 -1.10 12.18
N ILE A 190 27.18 -2.28 11.73
CA ILE A 190 27.92 -3.11 10.78
C ILE A 190 27.66 -2.65 9.33
N ASP A 191 26.38 -2.59 8.93
CA ASP A 191 25.94 -2.24 7.58
C ASP A 191 24.48 -1.74 7.61
N SER A 192 24.33 -0.44 7.82
CA SER A 192 23.01 0.20 7.86
C SER A 192 22.19 0.01 6.58
N GLU A 193 22.83 -0.09 5.40
CA GLU A 193 22.13 -0.14 4.11
C GLU A 193 21.45 -1.49 3.89
N LYS A 194 22.18 -2.56 4.15
CA LYS A 194 21.62 -3.91 4.12
C LYS A 194 20.58 -4.11 5.21
N TRP A 195 20.85 -3.62 6.43
CA TRP A 195 19.90 -3.71 7.53
C TRP A 195 18.54 -3.09 7.16
N PHE A 196 18.54 -1.88 6.62
CA PHE A 196 17.30 -1.21 6.23
C PHE A 196 16.56 -1.94 5.11
N THR A 197 17.31 -2.41 4.10
CA THR A 197 16.78 -3.18 2.97
C THR A 197 16.04 -4.43 3.45
N TRP A 198 16.64 -5.18 4.38
CA TRP A 198 16.03 -6.36 4.97
C TRP A 198 14.88 -6.06 5.93
N THR A 199 14.98 -4.96 6.68
CA THR A 199 13.88 -4.48 7.52
C THR A 199 12.63 -4.20 6.69
N MET A 200 12.78 -3.49 5.57
CA MET A 200 11.68 -3.22 4.64
C MET A 200 11.12 -4.50 4.02
N ARG A 201 11.96 -5.53 3.84
CA ARG A 201 11.52 -6.83 3.35
C ARG A 201 10.71 -7.61 4.38
N ILE A 202 11.12 -7.63 5.65
CA ILE A 202 10.33 -8.22 6.75
C ILE A 202 8.98 -7.53 6.85
N PHE A 203 8.98 -6.19 6.83
CA PHE A 203 7.74 -5.41 6.82
C PHE A 203 6.84 -5.83 5.63
N GLU A 204 7.38 -5.89 4.42
CA GLU A 204 6.61 -6.26 3.22
C GLU A 204 5.97 -7.65 3.33
N ILE A 205 6.69 -8.64 3.88
CA ILE A 205 6.20 -10.00 4.08
C ILE A 205 5.02 -10.04 5.07
N LEU A 206 5.10 -9.25 6.15
CA LEU A 206 4.11 -9.24 7.23
C LEU A 206 2.96 -8.24 7.01
N PHE A 207 3.12 -7.29 6.09
CA PHE A 207 2.16 -6.23 5.83
C PHE A 207 0.72 -6.71 5.56
N PRO A 208 0.47 -7.81 4.82
CA PRO A 208 -0.88 -8.33 4.63
C PRO A 208 -1.57 -8.76 5.94
N LEU A 209 -0.83 -9.32 6.90
CA LEU A 209 -1.37 -9.68 8.22
C LEU A 209 -1.76 -8.44 9.00
N PHE A 210 -0.90 -7.42 9.01
CA PHE A 210 -1.21 -6.13 9.65
C PHE A 210 -2.45 -5.46 9.06
N LEU A 211 -2.61 -5.46 7.73
CA LEU A 211 -3.81 -4.92 7.09
C LEU A 211 -5.08 -5.68 7.50
N THR A 212 -4.98 -6.99 7.70
CA THR A 212 -6.10 -7.83 8.11
C THR A 212 -6.44 -7.62 9.58
N SER A 213 -5.45 -7.55 10.48
CA SER A 213 -5.68 -7.31 11.91
C SER A 213 -6.36 -5.98 12.19
N MET A 214 -6.04 -4.93 11.41
CA MET A 214 -6.67 -3.62 11.52
C MET A 214 -8.14 -3.61 11.07
N LYS A 215 -8.58 -4.55 10.22
CA LYS A 215 -9.97 -4.64 9.74
C LYS A 215 -10.91 -5.14 10.86
N ASP A 216 -10.44 -6.09 11.67
CA ASP A 216 -11.23 -6.76 12.69
C ASP A 216 -11.50 -5.91 13.94
N GLN A 217 -10.83 -4.76 14.11
CA GLN A 217 -11.11 -3.85 15.23
C GLN A 217 -12.49 -3.18 15.14
N SER A 218 -13.15 -3.21 13.98
CA SER A 218 -14.51 -2.70 13.78
C SER A 218 -15.61 -3.72 14.09
N SER A 219 -15.28 -5.00 14.22
CA SER A 219 -16.20 -6.10 14.52
C SER A 219 -15.88 -6.71 15.89
N LEU A 220 -16.81 -6.56 16.83
CA LEU A 220 -16.72 -6.92 18.26
C LEU A 220 -16.52 -8.42 18.61
N ILE A 221 -16.02 -9.26 17.70
CA ILE A 221 -15.80 -10.69 17.96
C ILE A 221 -14.29 -10.95 18.06
N PHE A 222 -13.71 -10.69 19.23
CA PHE A 222 -12.27 -10.83 19.46
C PHE A 222 -11.85 -12.29 19.69
N SER A 223 -10.79 -12.70 19.00
CA SER A 223 -9.77 -13.58 19.56
C SER A 223 -8.66 -12.72 20.17
N ASP A 224 -8.11 -13.11 21.33
CA ASP A 224 -7.05 -12.36 22.02
C ASP A 224 -5.71 -12.28 21.24
N ALA A 225 -5.56 -13.07 20.17
CA ALA A 225 -4.33 -13.19 19.39
C ALA A 225 -4.10 -12.02 18.40
N SER A 226 -5.17 -11.54 17.75
CA SER A 226 -5.09 -10.46 16.75
C SER A 226 -4.67 -9.10 17.34
N PRO A 227 -5.24 -8.62 18.46
CA PRO A 227 -4.79 -7.39 19.11
C PRO A 227 -3.34 -7.43 19.60
N ARG A 228 -2.84 -8.61 20.00
CA ARG A 228 -1.44 -8.80 20.42
C ARG A 228 -0.49 -8.66 19.24
N PHE A 229 -0.72 -9.38 18.13
CA PHE A 229 0.12 -9.21 16.95
C PHE A 229 0.14 -7.75 16.45
N ASP A 230 -0.99 -7.06 16.46
CA ASP A 230 -1.06 -5.65 16.08
C ASP A 230 -0.16 -4.76 16.95
N ASN A 231 -0.23 -4.90 18.27
CA ASN A 231 0.62 -4.16 19.21
C ASN A 231 2.11 -4.45 19.01
N GLU A 232 2.47 -5.70 18.77
CA GLU A 232 3.86 -6.12 18.60
C GLU A 232 4.41 -5.66 17.25
N PHE A 233 3.60 -5.69 16.20
CA PHE A 233 3.95 -5.13 14.89
C PHE A 233 4.12 -3.61 14.94
N LYS A 234 3.24 -2.91 15.66
CA LYS A 234 3.36 -1.46 15.94
C LYS A 234 4.63 -1.15 16.72
N THR A 235 4.93 -1.94 17.75
CA THR A 235 6.16 -1.82 18.55
C THR A 235 7.39 -2.04 17.68
N PHE A 236 7.38 -3.03 16.80
CA PHE A 236 8.43 -3.28 15.81
C PHE A 236 8.64 -2.06 14.90
N MET A 237 7.58 -1.48 14.33
CA MET A 237 7.68 -0.28 13.49
C MET A 237 8.26 0.92 14.26
N ALA A 238 7.80 1.14 15.49
CA ALA A 238 8.31 2.21 16.37
C ALA A 238 9.79 2.02 16.69
N GLN A 239 10.20 0.82 17.05
CA GLN A 239 11.59 0.50 17.38
C GLN A 239 12.51 0.56 16.16
N ILE A 240 12.04 0.26 14.95
CA ILE A 240 12.81 0.49 13.72
C ILE A 240 13.07 1.98 13.52
N MET A 241 12.02 2.80 13.67
CA MET A 241 12.11 4.25 13.52
C MET A 241 13.06 4.87 14.55
N GLU A 242 12.97 4.43 15.81
CA GLU A 242 13.85 4.85 16.90
C GLU A 242 15.31 4.43 16.66
N ASN A 243 15.55 3.14 16.42
CA ASN A 243 16.92 2.60 16.30
C ASN A 243 17.67 3.17 15.09
N ALA A 244 16.96 3.51 14.02
CA ALA A 244 17.57 4.11 12.85
C ALA A 244 17.85 5.61 13.01
N GLY A 245 17.42 6.23 14.13
CA GLY A 245 17.56 7.68 14.36
C GLY A 245 16.83 8.52 13.32
N LEU A 246 15.75 7.97 12.75
CA LEU A 246 15.15 8.47 11.52
C LEU A 246 14.02 9.45 11.81
N ASN A 247 14.22 10.71 11.40
CA ASN A 247 13.11 11.58 11.04
C ASN A 247 12.74 11.37 9.55
N VAL A 248 11.60 11.90 9.11
CA VAL A 248 11.12 11.71 7.71
C VAL A 248 12.16 12.17 6.68
N LEU A 249 13.05 13.09 7.05
CA LEU A 249 14.11 13.61 6.18
C LEU A 249 15.24 12.62 6.00
N THR A 250 15.71 12.02 7.08
CA THR A 250 16.74 10.98 7.02
C THR A 250 16.22 9.82 6.19
N LEU A 251 14.93 9.47 6.33
CA LEU A 251 14.22 8.48 5.51
C LEU A 251 14.11 8.87 4.03
N ALA A 252 13.79 10.12 3.72
CA ALA A 252 13.69 10.62 2.34
C ALA A 252 15.07 10.67 1.65
N HIS A 253 16.09 11.13 2.37
CA HIS A 253 17.48 11.11 1.91
C HIS A 253 17.99 9.69 1.70
N TRP A 254 17.60 8.77 2.58
CA TRP A 254 17.87 7.34 2.45
C TRP A 254 17.18 6.73 1.24
N HIS A 255 15.88 6.95 1.06
CA HIS A 255 15.15 6.49 -0.11
C HIS A 255 15.80 6.98 -1.41
N ARG A 256 16.28 8.23 -1.48
CA ARG A 256 17.05 8.72 -2.64
C ARG A 256 18.32 7.90 -2.91
N ARG A 257 19.05 7.49 -1.88
CA ARG A 257 20.24 6.63 -1.99
C ARG A 257 19.87 5.20 -2.38
N CYS A 258 18.88 4.61 -1.71
CA CYS A 258 18.37 3.26 -2.01
C CYS A 258 17.76 3.16 -3.41
N LYS A 259 17.16 4.23 -3.95
CA LYS A 259 16.66 4.27 -5.35
C LYS A 259 17.81 4.26 -6.38
N ALA A 260 18.99 4.72 -5.99
CA ALA A 260 20.19 4.59 -6.81
C ALA A 260 20.71 3.14 -6.83
N THR A 261 20.44 2.37 -5.77
CA THR A 261 20.86 0.96 -5.62
C THR A 261 19.75 -0.08 -5.91
N LEU A 262 18.48 0.32 -5.97
CA LEU A 262 17.35 -0.51 -6.40
C LEU A 262 17.59 -0.91 -7.87
N PRO A 263 17.80 -2.20 -8.15
CA PRO A 263 18.30 -2.62 -9.45
C PRO A 263 17.25 -2.36 -10.51
N LYS A 264 17.55 -1.44 -11.44
CA LYS A 264 16.79 -1.22 -12.68
C LYS A 264 16.76 -2.46 -13.61
N LYS A 265 17.32 -3.60 -13.18
CA LYS A 265 17.39 -4.85 -13.93
C LYS A 265 17.22 -6.04 -12.98
N ALA A 266 15.98 -6.47 -12.77
CA ALA A 266 15.66 -7.74 -12.13
C ALA A 266 16.18 -8.98 -12.91
N SER A 267 16.65 -8.82 -14.14
CA SER A 267 17.06 -9.93 -15.03
C SER A 267 18.42 -10.57 -14.72
N ARG A 268 19.14 -10.15 -13.67
CA ARG A 268 20.47 -10.70 -13.31
C ARG A 268 20.68 -10.99 -11.81
N LEU A 269 19.64 -10.87 -10.99
CA LEU A 269 19.76 -11.16 -9.56
C LEU A 269 19.69 -12.68 -9.33
N THR A 270 20.57 -13.20 -8.47
CA THR A 270 20.44 -14.56 -7.94
C THR A 270 19.15 -14.69 -7.12
N VAL A 271 18.63 -15.90 -6.95
CA VAL A 271 17.40 -16.17 -6.18
C VAL A 271 17.51 -15.58 -4.76
N GLU A 272 18.67 -15.69 -4.13
CA GLU A 272 18.96 -15.13 -2.79
C GLU A 272 18.90 -13.60 -2.76
N ALA A 273 19.37 -12.92 -3.82
CA ALA A 273 19.31 -11.47 -3.92
C ALA A 273 17.89 -10.95 -4.19
N MET A 274 17.04 -11.74 -4.88
CA MET A 274 15.62 -11.39 -5.06
C MET A 274 14.83 -11.44 -3.75
N VAL A 275 15.04 -12.48 -2.92
CA VAL A 275 14.35 -12.62 -1.62
C VAL A 275 14.64 -11.43 -0.70
N CYS A 276 15.82 -10.83 -0.83
CA CYS A 276 16.30 -9.75 0.02
C CYS A 276 15.93 -8.34 -0.45
N THR A 277 15.45 -8.16 -1.69
CA THR A 277 15.22 -6.84 -2.26
C THR A 277 13.75 -6.44 -2.02
N PRO A 278 13.48 -5.37 -1.24
CA PRO A 278 12.13 -4.89 -1.04
C PRO A 278 11.57 -4.28 -2.33
N GLN A 279 10.25 -4.32 -2.47
CA GLN A 279 9.56 -3.64 -3.56
C GLN A 279 9.66 -2.11 -3.40
N VAL A 280 9.55 -1.40 -4.52
CA VAL A 280 9.67 0.08 -4.55
C VAL A 280 8.61 0.75 -3.67
N TYR A 281 7.44 0.11 -3.52
CA TYR A 281 6.35 0.62 -2.70
C TYR A 281 6.46 0.25 -1.21
N SER A 282 7.31 -0.71 -0.80
CA SER A 282 7.36 -1.21 0.58
C SER A 282 7.67 -0.08 1.56
N PHE A 283 8.57 0.81 1.17
CA PHE A 283 8.91 2.00 1.94
C PHE A 283 7.71 2.95 2.14
N GLY A 284 6.92 3.16 1.08
CA GLY A 284 5.73 4.00 1.18
C GLY A 284 4.65 3.40 2.08
N PHE A 285 4.46 2.07 2.03
CA PHE A 285 3.51 1.38 2.91
C PHE A 285 3.98 1.39 4.36
N PHE A 286 5.29 1.30 4.59
CA PHE A 286 5.85 1.45 5.93
C PHE A 286 5.52 2.82 6.50
N LEU A 287 5.75 3.90 5.75
CA LEU A 287 5.38 5.25 6.17
C LEU A 287 3.87 5.38 6.41
N ALA A 288 3.06 4.76 5.55
CA ALA A 288 1.60 4.83 5.66
C ALA A 288 1.08 4.09 6.90
N ALA A 289 1.59 2.90 7.17
CA ALA A 289 1.27 2.11 8.36
C ALA A 289 1.74 2.82 9.64
N TYR A 290 2.94 3.40 9.63
CA TYR A 290 3.47 4.15 10.76
C TYR A 290 2.63 5.39 11.07
N ALA A 291 2.25 6.16 10.05
CA ALA A 291 1.48 7.39 10.20
C ALA A 291 0.08 7.19 10.79
N LEU A 292 -0.49 5.97 10.73
CA LEU A 292 -1.78 5.66 11.35
C LEU A 292 -1.75 5.76 12.88
N GLU A 293 -0.60 5.45 13.49
CA GLU A 293 -0.46 5.26 14.93
C GLU A 293 0.45 6.31 15.57
N PHE A 294 1.43 6.78 14.80
CA PHE A 294 2.48 7.67 15.29
C PHE A 294 2.56 8.92 14.42
N ASP A 295 2.81 10.08 15.05
CA ASP A 295 3.11 11.29 14.30
C ASP A 295 4.51 11.19 13.69
N LEU A 296 4.62 11.45 12.39
CA LEU A 296 5.88 11.38 11.67
C LEU A 296 6.78 12.59 12.05
N PRO A 297 7.95 12.38 12.68
CA PRO A 297 8.76 13.47 13.20
C PRO A 297 9.31 14.41 12.10
N LEU A 298 8.97 15.71 12.16
CA LEU A 298 9.45 16.78 11.28
C LEU A 298 10.26 17.82 12.05
N TRP A 299 11.60 17.70 12.05
CA TRP A 299 12.43 18.47 13.00
C TRP A 299 13.09 19.71 12.37
N VAL A 300 13.41 19.71 11.07
CA VAL A 300 14.33 20.74 10.50
C VAL A 300 13.96 21.25 9.09
N TYR A 301 13.07 20.59 8.36
CA TYR A 301 12.77 20.93 6.95
C TYR A 301 11.30 21.24 6.72
N LYS A 302 11.05 22.04 5.68
CA LYS A 302 9.70 22.27 5.19
C LYS A 302 9.11 20.99 4.58
N ILE A 303 7.87 20.68 4.97
CA ILE A 303 7.17 19.45 4.64
C ILE A 303 6.99 19.25 3.13
N GLU A 304 6.85 20.32 2.36
CA GLU A 304 6.71 20.25 0.90
C GLU A 304 7.95 19.70 0.21
N TYR A 305 9.16 19.95 0.75
CA TYR A 305 10.39 19.38 0.21
C TYR A 305 10.45 17.87 0.49
N VAL A 306 10.07 17.46 1.70
CA VAL A 306 9.95 16.03 2.07
C VAL A 306 8.95 15.33 1.15
N PHE A 307 7.80 15.95 0.93
CA PHE A 307 6.77 15.42 0.06
C PHE A 307 7.30 15.23 -1.37
N CYS A 308 7.97 16.24 -1.94
CA CYS A 308 8.58 16.14 -3.27
C CYS A 308 9.66 15.05 -3.35
N ASP A 309 10.42 14.81 -2.27
CA ASP A 309 11.47 13.80 -2.22
C ASP A 309 10.92 12.38 -2.17
N LEU A 310 9.79 12.22 -1.49
CA LEU A 310 9.06 10.96 -1.36
C LEU A 310 8.07 10.74 -2.51
N LEU A 311 7.80 11.76 -3.33
CA LEU A 311 6.84 11.70 -4.43
C LEU A 311 6.96 10.45 -5.31
N PRO A 312 8.16 9.95 -5.67
CA PRO A 312 8.26 8.72 -6.45
C PRO A 312 7.78 7.47 -5.73
N CYS A 313 8.00 7.32 -4.41
CA CYS A 313 7.49 6.16 -3.67
C CYS A 313 5.98 6.32 -3.40
N LEU A 314 5.54 7.54 -3.08
CA LEU A 314 4.13 7.89 -2.92
C LEU A 314 3.31 7.60 -4.18
N LEU A 315 3.90 7.87 -5.36
CA LEU A 315 3.27 7.56 -6.64
C LEU A 315 3.08 6.05 -6.86
N GLU A 316 4.03 5.23 -6.41
CA GLU A 316 3.89 3.78 -6.49
C GLU A 316 2.85 3.26 -5.49
N LEU A 317 2.68 3.87 -4.32
CA LEU A 317 1.59 3.50 -3.40
C LEU A 317 0.21 3.65 -4.03
N ILE A 318 -0.01 4.77 -4.72
CA ILE A 318 -1.28 5.04 -5.41
C ILE A 318 -1.50 4.03 -6.55
N LYS A 319 -0.41 3.52 -7.14
CA LYS A 319 -0.42 2.53 -8.24
C LYS A 319 -0.64 1.09 -7.77
N VAL A 320 -0.36 0.76 -6.51
CA VAL A 320 -0.57 -0.61 -6.02
C VAL A 320 -2.06 -0.86 -5.83
N THR A 321 -2.56 -1.96 -6.40
CA THR A 321 -3.95 -2.40 -6.24
C THR A 321 -4.16 -2.95 -4.83
N LEU A 322 -4.50 -2.07 -3.89
CA LEU A 322 -5.04 -2.49 -2.59
C LEU A 322 -6.55 -2.76 -2.70
N PRO A 323 -7.07 -3.80 -2.01
CA PRO A 323 -8.50 -3.95 -1.79
C PRO A 323 -9.09 -2.66 -1.20
N THR A 324 -10.30 -2.31 -1.61
CA THR A 324 -10.96 -1.03 -1.23
C THR A 324 -10.91 -0.77 0.27
N GLN A 325 -11.14 -1.80 1.07
CA GLN A 325 -11.14 -1.75 2.54
C GLN A 325 -9.78 -1.39 3.17
N HIS A 326 -8.66 -1.48 2.45
CA HIS A 326 -7.32 -1.16 2.96
C HIS A 326 -6.74 0.13 2.37
N ARG A 327 -7.47 0.80 1.45
CA ARG A 327 -7.01 2.05 0.85
C ARG A 327 -6.89 3.20 1.85
N PHE A 328 -7.57 3.10 3.01
CA PHE A 328 -7.53 4.11 4.07
C PHE A 328 -6.10 4.36 4.58
N VAL A 329 -5.23 3.35 4.60
CA VAL A 329 -3.82 3.49 5.03
C VAL A 329 -3.10 4.52 4.16
N VAL A 330 -3.27 4.41 2.83
CA VAL A 330 -2.69 5.36 1.86
C VAL A 330 -3.33 6.73 2.03
N LEU A 331 -4.67 6.81 2.13
CA LEU A 331 -5.38 8.08 2.34
C LEU A 331 -4.89 8.82 3.61
N HIS A 332 -4.64 8.08 4.69
CA HIS A 332 -4.18 8.64 5.95
C HIS A 332 -2.80 9.31 5.81
N LEU A 333 -1.85 8.64 5.15
CA LEU A 333 -0.53 9.21 4.90
C LEU A 333 -0.59 10.52 4.10
N PHE A 334 -1.37 10.54 3.02
CA PHE A 334 -1.51 11.75 2.20
C PHE A 334 -2.23 12.87 2.94
N THR A 335 -3.27 12.55 3.72
CA THR A 335 -3.94 13.50 4.61
C THR A 335 -2.96 14.10 5.61
N TRP A 336 -2.09 13.26 6.20
CA TRP A 336 -1.04 13.71 7.10
C TRP A 336 -0.10 14.73 6.46
N PHE A 337 0.30 14.50 5.21
CA PHE A 337 1.10 15.46 4.41
C PHE A 337 0.33 16.74 4.11
N PHE A 338 -0.86 16.65 3.51
CA PHE A 338 -1.61 17.83 3.04
C PHE A 338 -2.09 18.73 4.17
N ASN A 339 -2.41 18.18 5.34
CA ASN A 339 -2.76 18.97 6.52
C ASN A 339 -1.60 19.81 7.05
N ARG A 340 -0.35 19.45 6.72
CA ARG A 340 0.87 20.14 7.16
C ARG A 340 1.47 21.04 6.09
N ILE A 341 1.19 20.78 4.81
CA ILE A 341 1.65 21.61 3.70
C ILE A 341 0.87 22.95 3.73
N PRO A 342 1.55 24.10 3.74
CA PRO A 342 0.87 25.39 3.66
C PRO A 342 0.03 25.53 2.39
N LYS A 343 -1.05 26.32 2.46
CA LYS A 343 -1.82 26.66 1.25
C LYS A 343 -0.95 27.42 0.25
N ALA A 344 -1.27 27.29 -1.04
CA ALA A 344 -0.55 27.93 -2.14
C ALA A 344 0.97 27.66 -2.15
N THR A 345 1.37 26.41 -1.89
CA THR A 345 2.78 25.98 -1.88
C THR A 345 3.25 25.50 -3.24
N PHE A 346 2.42 24.74 -3.97
CA PHE A 346 2.82 24.13 -5.24
C PHE A 346 2.61 25.08 -6.41
N SER A 347 3.73 25.64 -6.88
CA SER A 347 3.79 26.48 -8.09
C SER A 347 3.73 25.70 -9.40
N LYS A 348 3.57 26.44 -10.50
CA LYS A 348 3.69 25.95 -11.88
C LYS A 348 4.97 25.13 -12.13
N ARG A 349 6.10 25.49 -11.50
CA ARG A 349 7.38 24.78 -11.65
C ARG A 349 7.31 23.33 -11.18
N HIS A 350 6.48 23.03 -10.18
CA HIS A 350 6.25 21.64 -9.75
C HIS A 350 5.49 20.88 -10.83
N LEU A 351 4.44 21.50 -11.39
CA LEU A 351 3.63 20.92 -12.47
C LEU A 351 4.37 20.79 -13.80
N ASP A 352 5.47 21.51 -14.03
CA ASP A 352 6.35 21.27 -15.18
C ASP A 352 7.07 19.90 -15.10
N GLN A 353 7.11 19.28 -13.92
CA GLN A 353 7.71 17.96 -13.71
C GLN A 353 6.69 16.85 -14.01
N LEU A 354 7.01 15.97 -14.96
CA LEU A 354 6.13 14.85 -15.35
C LEU A 354 5.74 13.94 -14.18
N VAL A 355 6.64 13.72 -13.21
CA VAL A 355 6.36 12.90 -12.02
C VAL A 355 5.26 13.54 -11.17
N PHE A 356 5.27 14.87 -11.06
CA PHE A 356 4.26 15.62 -10.30
C PHE A 356 2.92 15.64 -11.01
N GLN A 357 2.89 15.80 -12.34
CA GLN A 357 1.65 15.66 -13.13
C GLN A 357 1.01 14.27 -12.95
N LYS A 358 1.82 13.21 -13.04
CA LYS A 358 1.35 11.83 -12.80
C LYS A 358 0.78 11.67 -11.41
N PHE A 359 1.44 12.25 -10.40
CA PHE A 359 0.97 12.24 -9.03
C PHE A 359 -0.39 12.92 -8.89
N VAL A 360 -0.52 14.17 -9.36
CA VAL A 360 -1.78 14.95 -9.25
C VAL A 360 -2.94 14.17 -9.84
N TYR A 361 -2.79 13.65 -11.06
CA TYR A 361 -3.83 12.89 -11.72
C TYR A 361 -4.19 11.59 -10.97
N ARG A 362 -3.19 10.80 -10.60
CA ARG A 362 -3.42 9.51 -9.93
C ARG A 362 -3.97 9.66 -8.52
N TRP A 363 -3.50 10.65 -7.77
CA TRP A 363 -4.00 10.94 -6.43
C TRP A 363 -5.48 11.30 -6.48
N LEU A 364 -5.87 12.24 -7.35
CA LEU A 364 -7.27 12.64 -7.48
C LEU A 364 -8.16 11.49 -7.93
N ALA A 365 -7.70 10.66 -8.86
CA ALA A 365 -8.44 9.47 -9.27
C ALA A 365 -8.59 8.46 -8.10
N PHE A 366 -7.52 8.28 -7.31
CA PHE A 366 -7.52 7.39 -6.13
C PHE A 366 -8.38 7.91 -4.99
N GLU A 367 -8.35 9.21 -4.71
CA GLU A 367 -9.10 9.84 -3.63
C GLU A 367 -10.61 9.82 -3.90
N LEU A 368 -11.01 9.96 -5.17
CA LEU A 368 -12.41 10.10 -5.57
C LEU A 368 -13.11 8.78 -5.94
N VAL A 369 -12.37 7.69 -6.15
CA VAL A 369 -12.91 6.40 -6.65
C VAL A 369 -14.07 5.82 -5.82
N ASN A 370 -14.12 6.09 -4.51
CA ASN A 370 -15.17 5.59 -3.61
C ASN A 370 -16.06 6.70 -3.03
N VAL A 371 -15.96 7.92 -3.54
CA VAL A 371 -16.77 9.05 -3.07
C VAL A 371 -18.07 9.07 -3.86
N THR A 372 -19.16 8.66 -3.21
CA THR A 372 -20.50 8.57 -3.82
C THR A 372 -21.20 9.92 -3.89
N GLU A 373 -20.99 10.79 -2.89
CA GLU A 373 -21.60 12.12 -2.85
C GLU A 373 -20.80 13.14 -3.66
N LYS A 374 -21.46 13.77 -4.65
CA LYS A 374 -20.82 14.75 -5.53
C LYS A 374 -20.27 15.96 -4.77
N LYS A 375 -20.94 16.37 -3.70
CA LYS A 375 -20.54 17.50 -2.86
C LYS A 375 -19.21 17.20 -2.15
N ASP A 376 -19.11 16.05 -1.49
CA ASP A 376 -17.89 15.60 -0.83
C ASP A 376 -16.72 15.48 -1.81
N ALA A 377 -16.97 14.99 -3.02
CA ALA A 377 -15.96 14.95 -4.07
C ALA A 377 -15.45 16.35 -4.46
N CYS A 378 -16.35 17.34 -4.55
CA CYS A 378 -15.97 18.73 -4.83
C CYS A 378 -15.16 19.33 -3.68
N ASP A 379 -15.57 19.10 -2.42
CA ASP A 379 -14.90 19.63 -1.23
C ASP A 379 -13.46 19.08 -1.12
N ARG A 380 -13.25 17.80 -1.43
CA ARG A 380 -11.92 17.17 -1.50
C ARG A 380 -11.05 17.78 -2.59
N VAL A 381 -11.59 17.96 -3.81
CA VAL A 381 -10.86 18.63 -4.89
C VAL A 381 -10.51 20.07 -4.53
N ILE A 382 -11.43 20.82 -3.91
CA ILE A 382 -11.16 22.19 -3.45
C ILE A 382 -10.05 22.20 -2.39
N ALA A 383 -10.10 21.30 -1.41
CA ALA A 383 -9.06 21.16 -0.39
C ALA A 383 -7.69 20.88 -1.03
N PHE A 384 -7.63 19.99 -2.02
CA PHE A 384 -6.41 19.68 -2.76
C PHE A 384 -5.92 20.86 -3.60
N LEU A 385 -6.81 21.55 -4.33
CA LEU A 385 -6.47 22.74 -5.14
C LEU A 385 -5.93 23.90 -4.30
N ASN A 386 -6.35 24.03 -3.03
CA ASN A 386 -5.81 25.04 -2.11
C ASN A 386 -4.32 24.86 -1.81
N LEU A 387 -3.71 23.71 -2.12
CA LEU A 387 -2.27 23.50 -1.99
C LEU A 387 -1.46 24.19 -3.11
N PHE A 388 -2.12 24.62 -4.20
CA PHE A 388 -1.49 25.17 -5.39
C PHE A 388 -1.53 26.69 -5.41
N GLU A 389 -0.50 27.29 -6.00
CA GLU A 389 -0.53 28.71 -6.34
C GLU A 389 -1.64 28.99 -7.39
N PRO A 390 -2.19 30.21 -7.46
CA PRO A 390 -3.36 30.47 -8.30
C PRO A 390 -3.16 30.12 -9.78
N ASP A 391 -2.02 30.46 -10.38
CA ASP A 391 -1.71 30.12 -11.77
C ASP A 391 -1.51 28.61 -12.00
N ALA A 392 -1.06 27.88 -10.96
CA ALA A 392 -0.91 26.43 -10.97
C ALA A 392 -2.26 25.71 -10.91
N CYS A 393 -3.27 26.26 -10.22
CA CYS A 393 -4.62 25.70 -10.18
C CYS A 393 -5.19 25.51 -11.60
N LEU A 394 -5.05 26.51 -12.47
CA LEU A 394 -5.50 26.43 -13.87
C LEU A 394 -4.80 25.29 -14.65
N ILE A 395 -3.52 25.05 -14.37
CA ILE A 395 -2.78 23.95 -14.99
C ILE A 395 -3.32 22.59 -14.51
N VAL A 396 -3.73 22.47 -13.25
CA VAL A 396 -4.40 21.27 -12.74
C VAL A 396 -5.72 21.03 -13.47
N PHE A 397 -6.53 22.07 -13.72
CA PHE A 397 -7.71 21.95 -14.58
C PHE A 397 -7.34 21.42 -15.97
N HIS A 398 -6.38 22.05 -16.66
CA HIS A 398 -5.92 21.58 -17.97
C HIS A 398 -5.43 20.13 -17.96
N LEU A 399 -4.75 19.73 -16.89
CA LEU A 399 -4.26 18.37 -16.72
C LEU A 399 -5.41 17.36 -16.72
N MET A 400 -6.49 17.58 -15.97
CA MET A 400 -7.61 16.63 -15.87
C MET A 400 -8.35 16.39 -17.20
N PHE A 401 -8.26 17.35 -18.12
CA PHE A 401 -8.92 17.32 -19.44
C PHE A 401 -7.96 17.04 -20.60
N SER A 402 -6.67 16.88 -20.34
CA SER A 402 -5.68 16.58 -21.36
C SER A 402 -5.68 15.09 -21.71
N SER A 403 -5.82 14.73 -22.98
CA SER A 403 -5.69 13.32 -23.46
C SER A 403 -4.34 12.68 -23.11
N LYS A 404 -3.29 13.46 -22.81
CA LYS A 404 -2.00 12.92 -22.35
C LYS A 404 -2.09 12.18 -21.01
N VAL A 405 -3.09 12.47 -20.17
CA VAL A 405 -3.24 11.83 -18.85
C VAL A 405 -3.80 10.41 -18.94
N GLU A 406 -4.43 10.05 -20.05
CA GLU A 406 -4.88 8.68 -20.31
C GLU A 406 -3.69 7.71 -20.41
N LYS A 407 -2.49 8.24 -20.70
CA LYS A 407 -1.22 7.49 -20.67
C LYS A 407 -0.65 7.33 -19.26
N PHE A 408 -1.21 7.99 -18.25
CA PHE A 408 -0.77 7.90 -16.85
C PHE A 408 -1.47 6.73 -16.15
N ALA A 409 -1.42 5.54 -16.76
CA ALA A 409 -2.04 4.28 -16.32
C ALA A 409 -2.54 4.29 -14.87
N LEU A 410 -3.86 4.18 -14.70
CA LEU A 410 -4.51 4.00 -13.41
C LEU A 410 -4.44 2.53 -12.98
N CYS A 411 -4.65 2.25 -11.70
CA CYS A 411 -4.83 0.87 -11.22
C CYS A 411 -6.05 0.25 -11.90
N SER A 412 -6.02 -1.07 -12.14
CA SER A 412 -7.14 -1.82 -12.76
C SER A 412 -8.47 -1.73 -11.98
N CYS A 413 -8.46 -1.16 -10.78
CA CYS A 413 -9.57 -0.99 -9.87
C CYS A 413 -10.09 0.46 -9.77
N ILE A 414 -9.63 1.36 -10.64
CA ILE A 414 -10.09 2.74 -10.77
C ILE A 414 -10.70 2.86 -12.16
N GLU A 415 -12.03 2.93 -12.23
CA GLU A 415 -12.76 3.17 -13.48
C GLU A 415 -12.48 4.60 -14.02
N GLU A 416 -12.70 4.75 -15.32
CA GLU A 416 -12.29 5.84 -16.21
C GLU A 416 -12.49 7.32 -15.76
N PRO A 417 -11.79 8.27 -16.42
CA PRO A 417 -11.69 9.70 -16.06
C PRO A 417 -12.98 10.54 -16.10
N THR A 418 -14.15 9.98 -16.43
CA THR A 418 -15.40 10.76 -16.61
C THR A 418 -15.93 11.30 -15.28
N VAL A 419 -15.82 10.52 -14.19
CA VAL A 419 -16.16 10.97 -12.84
C VAL A 419 -15.26 12.12 -12.41
N LEU A 420 -13.95 12.00 -12.62
CA LEU A 420 -12.97 13.04 -12.28
C LEU A 420 -13.21 14.35 -13.04
N ARG A 421 -13.38 14.29 -14.36
CA ARG A 421 -13.68 15.45 -15.20
C ARG A 421 -14.97 16.15 -14.76
N SER A 422 -16.04 15.39 -14.50
CA SER A 422 -17.30 15.97 -14.04
C SER A 422 -17.19 16.61 -12.64
N VAL A 423 -16.34 16.11 -11.74
CA VAL A 423 -16.09 16.78 -10.44
C VAL A 423 -15.40 18.12 -10.66
N PHE A 424 -14.38 18.18 -11.53
CA PHE A 424 -13.70 19.44 -11.84
C PHE A 424 -14.62 20.47 -12.47
N ILE A 425 -15.54 20.06 -13.37
CA ILE A 425 -16.56 20.97 -13.90
C ILE A 425 -17.46 21.50 -12.79
N MET A 426 -17.90 20.65 -11.85
CA MET A 426 -18.72 21.08 -10.72
C MET A 426 -17.97 22.03 -9.78
N VAL A 427 -16.69 21.79 -9.50
CA VAL A 427 -15.84 22.71 -8.73
C VAL A 427 -15.77 24.07 -9.42
N ALA A 428 -15.55 24.11 -10.73
CA ALA A 428 -15.58 25.37 -11.49
C ALA A 428 -16.96 26.02 -11.47
N LEU A 429 -18.04 25.25 -11.66
CA LEU A 429 -19.41 25.76 -11.64
C LEU A 429 -19.74 26.40 -10.31
N TYR A 430 -19.50 25.73 -9.19
CA TYR A 430 -19.82 26.26 -7.87
C TYR A 430 -18.85 27.38 -7.45
N GLY A 431 -17.57 27.26 -7.80
CA GLY A 431 -16.53 28.25 -7.48
C GLY A 431 -16.56 29.52 -8.33
N LEU A 432 -17.28 29.54 -9.47
CA LEU A 432 -17.29 30.67 -10.39
C LEU A 432 -17.80 31.97 -9.73
N GLN A 433 -16.92 32.97 -9.67
CA GLN A 433 -17.10 34.31 -9.12
C GLN A 433 -17.52 35.33 -10.19
N GLN A 434 -18.10 36.46 -9.77
CA GLN A 434 -18.59 37.54 -10.67
C GLN A 434 -17.54 38.10 -11.64
N ASN A 435 -16.27 38.10 -11.25
CA ASN A 435 -15.16 38.56 -12.08
C ASN A 435 -14.67 37.50 -13.11
N GLY A 436 -15.27 36.30 -13.12
CA GLY A 436 -14.87 35.19 -13.99
C GLY A 436 -13.74 34.32 -13.46
N ASP A 437 -13.28 34.53 -12.23
CA ASP A 437 -12.35 33.63 -11.51
C ASP A 437 -13.10 32.46 -10.87
N ILE A 438 -12.39 31.41 -10.44
CA ILE A 438 -12.93 30.22 -9.77
C ILE A 438 -12.40 30.19 -8.35
N ILE A 439 -13.20 29.78 -7.35
CA ILE A 439 -12.70 29.43 -6.01
C ILE A 439 -12.31 27.94 -5.97
N PRO A 440 -11.11 27.58 -5.49
CA PRO A 440 -10.02 28.47 -5.06
C PRO A 440 -9.39 29.23 -6.24
N THR A 441 -9.00 30.49 -6.01
CA THR A 441 -8.59 31.47 -7.04
C THR A 441 -7.59 30.89 -8.03
N CYS A 442 -7.85 31.08 -9.32
CA CYS A 442 -6.92 30.75 -10.40
C CYS A 442 -6.06 31.97 -10.82
N GLY A 443 -6.10 33.05 -10.04
CA GLY A 443 -5.26 34.24 -10.24
C GLY A 443 -5.78 35.21 -11.30
N GLY A 444 -7.05 35.08 -11.71
CA GLY A 444 -7.67 35.97 -12.69
C GLY A 444 -8.91 35.38 -13.37
N PRO A 445 -9.49 36.09 -14.35
CA PRO A 445 -10.67 35.62 -15.08
C PRO A 445 -10.32 34.42 -15.99
N VAL A 446 -10.65 33.21 -15.54
CA VAL A 446 -10.33 31.95 -16.26
C VAL A 446 -11.55 31.24 -16.83
N ALA A 447 -12.78 31.68 -16.54
CA ALA A 447 -13.99 30.96 -16.95
C ALA A 447 -14.09 30.77 -18.47
N THR A 448 -13.60 31.71 -19.28
CA THR A 448 -13.53 31.59 -20.74
C THR A 448 -12.54 30.53 -21.21
N GLN A 449 -11.42 30.36 -20.50
CA GLN A 449 -10.41 29.34 -20.80
C GLN A 449 -10.92 27.95 -20.40
N LEU A 450 -11.58 27.85 -19.24
CA LEU A 450 -12.22 26.62 -18.78
C LEU A 450 -13.39 26.21 -19.67
N LEU A 451 -14.16 27.17 -20.21
CA LEU A 451 -15.21 26.89 -21.18
C LEU A 451 -14.65 26.13 -22.38
N ARG A 452 -13.55 26.60 -22.99
CA ARG A 452 -12.88 25.90 -24.11
C ARG A 452 -12.44 24.49 -23.74
N LEU A 453 -12.04 24.29 -22.49
CA LEU A 453 -11.58 23.00 -21.98
C LEU A 453 -12.74 22.01 -21.77
N PHE A 454 -13.87 22.47 -21.26
CA PHE A 454 -15.02 21.63 -20.92
C PHE A 454 -15.89 21.27 -22.12
N THR A 455 -15.77 22.00 -23.23
CA THR A 455 -16.51 21.78 -24.48
C THR A 455 -15.88 20.75 -25.40
N VAL A 456 -14.91 19.96 -24.93
CA VAL A 456 -14.36 18.83 -25.70
C VAL A 456 -15.30 17.64 -25.60
N LEU A 457 -15.80 17.16 -26.74
CA LEU A 457 -16.73 16.04 -26.83
C LEU A 457 -16.03 14.67 -26.76
N PRO A 458 -16.67 13.64 -26.18
CA PRO A 458 -16.22 12.25 -26.30
C PRO A 458 -16.24 11.75 -27.75
N GLU A 459 -15.30 10.87 -28.10
CA GLU A 459 -15.22 10.29 -29.46
C GLU A 459 -16.48 9.48 -29.83
N CYS A 460 -17.06 8.73 -28.88
CA CYS A 460 -18.30 7.96 -29.06
C CYS A 460 -19.49 8.65 -28.38
N LEU A 461 -19.79 9.89 -28.79
CA LEU A 461 -20.79 10.76 -28.14
C LEU A 461 -22.20 10.13 -28.07
N LEU A 462 -22.69 9.54 -29.17
CA LEU A 462 -24.04 9.00 -29.25
C LEU A 462 -24.23 7.83 -28.28
N GLU A 463 -23.33 6.85 -28.33
CA GLU A 463 -23.34 5.69 -27.44
C GLU A 463 -23.19 6.14 -25.98
N SER A 464 -22.37 7.16 -25.72
CA SER A 464 -22.15 7.72 -24.39
C SER A 464 -23.38 8.40 -23.80
N ILE A 465 -24.21 9.06 -24.64
CA ILE A 465 -25.46 9.68 -24.21
C ILE A 465 -26.51 8.61 -23.89
N ILE A 466 -26.59 7.56 -24.71
CA ILE A 466 -27.53 6.45 -24.53
C ILE A 466 -27.21 5.66 -23.26
N SER A 467 -25.94 5.25 -23.11
CA SER A 467 -25.45 4.50 -21.95
C SER A 467 -25.36 5.31 -20.67
N GLY A 468 -25.31 6.65 -20.78
CA GLY A 468 -25.15 7.55 -19.64
C GLY A 468 -23.71 7.73 -19.16
N THR A 469 -22.72 7.07 -19.78
CA THR A 469 -21.31 7.08 -19.35
C THR A 469 -20.73 8.49 -19.20
N HIS A 470 -21.13 9.44 -20.05
CA HIS A 470 -20.66 10.82 -20.02
C HIS A 470 -21.71 11.82 -19.52
N PHE A 471 -22.87 11.36 -19.04
CA PHE A 471 -23.98 12.23 -18.65
C PHE A 471 -23.56 13.30 -17.64
N ALA A 472 -22.82 12.93 -16.60
CA ALA A 472 -22.37 13.86 -15.56
C ALA A 472 -21.42 14.95 -16.09
N GLN A 473 -20.56 14.61 -17.05
CA GLN A 473 -19.65 15.58 -17.68
C GLN A 473 -20.44 16.53 -18.58
N LEU A 474 -21.29 16.00 -19.47
CA LEU A 474 -22.05 16.81 -20.43
C LEU A 474 -23.05 17.73 -19.74
N SER A 475 -23.82 17.22 -18.78
CA SER A 475 -24.76 18.02 -17.98
C SER A 475 -24.05 19.11 -17.17
N GLY A 476 -22.91 18.78 -16.56
CA GLY A 476 -22.07 19.75 -15.87
C GLY A 476 -21.58 20.87 -16.80
N THR A 477 -21.11 20.53 -18.00
CA THR A 477 -20.66 21.52 -18.99
C THR A 477 -21.80 22.44 -19.42
N LEU A 478 -23.00 21.89 -19.69
CA LEU A 478 -24.18 22.70 -20.03
C LEU A 478 -24.55 23.67 -18.90
N LEU A 479 -24.58 23.21 -17.65
CA LEU A 479 -24.86 24.06 -16.49
C LEU A 479 -23.79 25.14 -16.29
N PHE A 480 -22.52 24.82 -16.53
CA PHE A 480 -21.42 25.79 -16.49
C PHE A 480 -21.60 26.88 -17.55
N MET A 481 -21.97 26.49 -18.77
CA MET A 481 -22.31 27.43 -19.84
C MET A 481 -23.49 28.33 -19.47
N GLN A 482 -24.58 27.76 -18.94
CA GLN A 482 -25.73 28.54 -18.49
C GLN A 482 -25.34 29.57 -17.42
N LYS A 483 -24.49 29.18 -16.46
CA LYS A 483 -24.01 30.10 -15.41
C LYS A 483 -23.19 31.25 -16.00
N ILE A 484 -22.32 30.99 -16.97
CA ILE A 484 -21.54 32.05 -17.64
C ILE A 484 -22.48 33.01 -18.39
N LEU A 485 -23.47 32.51 -19.14
CA LEU A 485 -24.44 33.38 -19.83
C LEU A 485 -25.23 34.24 -18.84
N LEU A 486 -25.70 33.65 -17.74
CA LEU A 486 -26.40 34.39 -16.69
C LEU A 486 -25.54 35.50 -16.08
N MET A 487 -24.24 35.23 -15.87
CA MET A 487 -23.30 36.23 -15.36
C MET A 487 -23.00 37.32 -16.39
N TYR A 488 -22.84 36.96 -17.66
CA TYR A 488 -22.69 37.90 -18.77
C TYR A 488 -23.85 38.91 -18.81
N VAL A 489 -25.09 38.43 -18.70
CA VAL A 489 -26.29 39.30 -18.68
C VAL A 489 -26.31 40.23 -17.47
N LYS A 490 -25.77 39.80 -16.32
CA LYS A 490 -25.79 40.57 -15.07
C LYS A 490 -24.61 41.52 -14.88
N HIS A 491 -23.49 41.28 -15.56
CA HIS A 491 -22.23 41.97 -15.32
C HIS A 491 -21.50 42.32 -16.63
N GLU A 492 -21.70 43.56 -17.11
CA GLU A 492 -21.19 44.05 -18.40
C GLU A 492 -19.65 44.08 -18.54
N ARG A 493 -18.90 43.92 -17.45
CA ARG A 493 -17.42 43.95 -17.46
C ARG A 493 -16.78 42.68 -18.04
N PHE A 494 -17.57 41.65 -18.35
CA PHE A 494 -17.10 40.33 -18.77
C PHE A 494 -17.28 40.06 -20.29
N CYS A 495 -17.62 41.09 -21.09
CA CYS A 495 -18.49 40.85 -22.26
C CYS A 495 -17.85 40.32 -23.56
N GLN A 496 -16.73 40.83 -24.07
CA GLN A 496 -16.37 40.51 -25.47
C GLN A 496 -15.75 39.12 -25.68
N GLU A 497 -14.84 38.69 -24.79
CA GLU A 497 -14.18 37.39 -24.94
C GLU A 497 -15.15 36.22 -24.72
N VAL A 498 -16.13 36.37 -23.83
CA VAL A 498 -17.13 35.34 -23.52
C VAL A 498 -17.96 34.99 -24.74
N LEU A 499 -18.53 36.00 -25.42
CA LEU A 499 -19.37 35.76 -26.59
C LEU A 499 -18.62 35.06 -27.72
N SER A 500 -17.37 35.45 -27.98
CA SER A 500 -16.53 34.81 -29.00
C SER A 500 -16.29 33.33 -28.69
N ASN A 501 -16.09 32.99 -27.41
CA ASN A 501 -15.89 31.62 -26.96
C ASN A 501 -17.18 30.81 -26.94
N PHE A 502 -18.32 31.45 -26.67
CA PHE A 502 -19.64 30.82 -26.76
C PHE A 502 -20.00 30.46 -28.18
N ARG A 503 -19.72 31.32 -29.17
CA ARG A 503 -19.89 30.98 -30.59
C ARG A 503 -19.03 29.78 -30.98
N ALA A 504 -17.77 29.76 -30.55
CA ALA A 504 -16.91 28.60 -30.78
C ALA A 504 -17.42 27.32 -30.08
N ALA A 505 -18.04 27.44 -28.90
CA ALA A 505 -18.68 26.33 -28.21
C ALA A 505 -20.00 25.89 -28.86
N GLU A 506 -20.73 26.81 -29.50
CA GLU A 506 -21.92 26.49 -30.30
C GLU A 506 -21.56 25.52 -31.43
N GLU A 507 -20.59 25.91 -32.27
CA GLU A 507 -20.13 25.10 -33.41
C GLU A 507 -19.49 23.77 -32.98
N ARG A 508 -18.68 23.76 -31.91
CA ARG A 508 -17.84 22.60 -31.56
C ARG A 508 -18.46 21.64 -30.55
N PHE A 509 -19.47 22.09 -29.80
CA PHE A 509 -20.05 21.33 -28.71
C PHE A 509 -21.58 21.27 -28.77
N LEU A 510 -22.27 22.41 -28.87
CA LEU A 510 -23.74 22.43 -28.82
C LEU A 510 -24.38 21.86 -30.09
N GLU A 511 -23.90 22.21 -31.29
CA GLU A 511 -24.41 21.66 -32.55
C GLU A 511 -24.25 20.13 -32.62
N PRO A 512 -23.05 19.54 -32.42
CA PRO A 512 -22.91 18.07 -32.45
C PRO A 512 -23.68 17.37 -31.32
N LEU A 513 -23.80 17.99 -30.15
CA LEU A 513 -24.61 17.46 -29.05
C LEU A 513 -26.10 17.45 -29.41
N GLY A 514 -26.60 18.51 -30.05
CA GLY A 514 -27.97 18.60 -30.56
C GLY A 514 -28.27 17.53 -31.60
N GLU A 515 -27.35 17.30 -32.54
CA GLU A 515 -27.47 16.22 -33.53
C GLU A 515 -27.52 14.83 -32.89
N ALA A 516 -26.67 14.57 -31.89
CA ALA A 516 -26.65 13.29 -31.18
C ALA A 516 -27.95 13.07 -30.38
N LEU A 517 -28.45 14.11 -29.71
CA LEU A 517 -29.73 14.05 -28.98
C LEU A 517 -30.93 13.84 -29.91
N ALA A 518 -30.92 14.44 -31.10
CA ALA A 518 -31.94 14.21 -32.13
C ALA A 518 -31.96 12.73 -32.57
N LYS A 519 -30.78 12.15 -32.85
CA LYS A 519 -30.64 10.72 -33.19
C LYS A 519 -31.12 9.80 -32.06
N CYS A 520 -30.87 10.15 -30.80
CA CYS A 520 -31.42 9.39 -29.66
C CYS A 520 -32.96 9.38 -29.65
N ASN A 521 -33.60 10.47 -30.08
CA ASN A 521 -35.07 10.56 -30.15
C ASN A 521 -35.64 9.77 -31.33
N GLU A 522 -34.95 9.77 -32.48
CA GLU A 522 -35.32 8.98 -33.67
C GLU A 522 -35.28 7.47 -33.42
N ASN A 523 -34.28 6.98 -32.65
CA ASN A 523 -34.17 5.58 -32.23
C ASN A 523 -35.29 5.15 -31.26
N ARG A 524 -35.86 6.09 -30.49
CA ARG A 524 -36.99 5.83 -29.58
C ARG A 524 -38.33 5.71 -30.31
N SER A 525 -38.50 6.42 -31.41
CA SER A 525 -39.69 6.27 -32.27
C SER A 525 -39.73 4.90 -32.96
N THR A 526 -38.57 4.36 -33.34
CA THR A 526 -38.48 3.06 -34.03
C THR A 526 -38.71 1.86 -33.10
N GLU A 527 -38.36 1.93 -31.80
CA GLU A 527 -38.72 0.89 -30.81
C GLU A 527 -40.22 0.89 -30.44
N LYS A 528 -40.90 2.04 -30.55
CA LYS A 528 -42.37 2.09 -30.42
C LYS A 528 -43.10 1.55 -31.65
N ASP A 529 -42.54 1.72 -32.84
CA ASP A 529 -43.14 1.24 -34.09
C ASP A 529 -42.91 -0.27 -34.35
N LEU A 530 -41.93 -0.90 -33.69
CA LEU A 530 -41.76 -2.36 -33.68
C LEU A 530 -42.75 -3.07 -32.74
N ASN A 531 -43.40 -2.34 -31.83
CA ASN A 531 -44.47 -2.84 -30.97
C ASN A 531 -45.87 -2.59 -31.56
N ASN A 532 -46.01 -2.74 -32.88
CA ASN A 532 -47.30 -2.80 -33.54
C ASN A 532 -48.11 -4.00 -33.02
N GLY A 533 -49.02 -3.73 -32.08
CA GLY A 533 -50.29 -4.47 -31.98
C GLY A 533 -50.47 -5.44 -30.81
N ARG A 534 -50.00 -5.14 -29.60
CA ARG A 534 -50.64 -5.72 -28.40
C ARG A 534 -51.02 -4.66 -27.38
N SER A 535 -52.32 -4.39 -27.32
CA SER A 535 -52.98 -3.67 -26.23
C SER A 535 -52.68 -4.37 -24.90
N LEU A 536 -51.80 -3.78 -24.10
CA LEU A 536 -51.71 -4.09 -22.69
C LEU A 536 -52.44 -2.99 -21.95
N SER A 537 -53.64 -3.38 -21.51
CA SER A 537 -54.51 -2.73 -20.56
C SER A 537 -53.73 -2.09 -19.41
N GLU A 538 -54.19 -0.88 -19.07
CA GLU A 538 -53.82 -0.09 -17.91
C GLU A 538 -53.71 -0.94 -16.64
N SER A 539 -52.50 -1.01 -16.07
CA SER A 539 -52.31 -1.23 -14.64
C SER A 539 -50.95 -0.67 -14.23
N GLY A 540 -50.96 0.34 -13.35
CA GLY A 540 -49.78 0.81 -12.60
C GLY A 540 -48.73 1.58 -13.41
N LYS A 541 -48.97 2.87 -13.71
CA LYS A 541 -47.86 3.78 -14.04
C LYS A 541 -46.99 3.99 -12.79
N THR A 542 -45.99 3.14 -12.58
CA THR A 542 -44.74 3.64 -12.01
C THR A 542 -44.22 4.66 -13.02
N PHE A 543 -44.04 5.91 -12.59
CA PHE A 543 -43.35 6.90 -13.43
C PHE A 543 -41.98 6.31 -13.78
N ALA A 544 -41.78 5.89 -15.02
CA ALA A 544 -40.49 5.40 -15.47
C ALA A 544 -39.47 6.51 -15.25
N GLU A 545 -38.35 6.20 -14.60
CA GLU A 545 -37.29 7.16 -14.36
C GLU A 545 -36.88 7.83 -15.68
N PRO A 546 -36.71 9.16 -15.69
CA PRO A 546 -36.34 9.88 -16.91
C PRO A 546 -34.97 9.41 -17.40
N SER A 547 -34.88 9.06 -18.69
CA SER A 547 -33.64 8.56 -19.28
C SER A 547 -32.58 9.66 -19.44
N PHE A 548 -31.30 9.27 -19.47
CA PHE A 548 -30.18 10.21 -19.66
C PHE A 548 -30.32 11.15 -20.88
N PRO A 549 -30.69 10.67 -22.08
CA PRO A 549 -30.89 11.57 -23.23
C PRO A 549 -32.00 12.61 -22.99
N PHE A 550 -33.05 12.23 -22.26
CA PHE A 550 -34.17 13.13 -21.96
C PHE A 550 -33.75 14.24 -21.00
N LEU A 551 -33.07 13.87 -19.91
CA LEU A 551 -32.54 14.83 -18.93
C LEU A 551 -31.52 15.79 -19.56
N LEU A 552 -30.64 15.27 -20.42
CA LEU A 552 -29.63 16.08 -21.09
C LEU A 552 -30.27 17.04 -22.11
N ASN A 553 -31.31 16.59 -22.81
CA ASN A 553 -32.05 17.42 -23.75
C ASN A 553 -32.78 18.59 -23.06
N ILE A 554 -33.28 18.42 -21.84
CA ILE A 554 -33.85 19.53 -21.05
C ILE A 554 -32.80 20.62 -20.82
N LEU A 555 -31.62 20.25 -20.33
CA LEU A 555 -30.53 21.21 -20.08
C LEU A 555 -30.06 21.88 -21.38
N PHE A 556 -29.99 21.12 -22.47
CA PHE A 556 -29.60 21.62 -23.78
C PHE A 556 -30.58 22.68 -24.30
N VAL A 557 -31.88 22.38 -24.33
CA VAL A 557 -32.91 23.31 -24.80
C VAL A 557 -32.91 24.59 -23.96
N MET A 558 -32.86 24.46 -22.63
CA MET A 558 -32.79 25.62 -21.73
C MET A 558 -31.58 26.51 -22.01
N LEU A 559 -30.40 25.93 -22.29
CA LEU A 559 -29.21 26.70 -22.64
C LEU A 559 -29.35 27.37 -24.01
N MET A 560 -29.87 26.66 -25.02
CA MET A 560 -30.03 27.20 -26.36
C MET A 560 -31.02 28.35 -26.42
N ASP A 561 -32.11 28.30 -25.64
CA ASP A 561 -33.06 29.40 -25.52
C ASP A 561 -32.40 30.63 -24.89
N GLN A 562 -31.66 30.45 -23.78
CA GLN A 562 -30.87 31.53 -23.16
C GLN A 562 -29.83 32.12 -24.11
N TRP A 563 -29.16 31.27 -24.90
CA TRP A 563 -28.15 31.72 -25.85
C TRP A 563 -28.76 32.54 -26.99
N ARG A 564 -29.89 32.11 -27.55
CA ARG A 564 -30.63 32.86 -28.58
C ARG A 564 -31.03 34.24 -28.07
N GLU A 565 -31.59 34.32 -26.86
CA GLU A 565 -31.96 35.60 -26.26
C GLU A 565 -30.77 36.56 -26.08
N VAL A 566 -29.58 36.04 -25.79
CA VAL A 566 -28.35 36.85 -25.66
C VAL A 566 -27.77 37.24 -27.02
N ARG A 567 -27.88 36.37 -28.03
CA ARG A 567 -27.37 36.60 -29.39
C ARG A 567 -28.21 37.60 -30.18
N ASP A 568 -29.52 37.58 -29.96
CA ASP A 568 -30.49 38.40 -30.68
C ASP A 568 -30.59 39.84 -30.10
N ARG A 569 -29.95 40.08 -28.94
CA ARG A 569 -29.71 41.39 -28.33
C ARG A 569 -28.36 41.94 -28.78
#